data_AF-A0A1M3PUN8-F1
#
_entry.id   AF-A0A1M3PUN8-F1
#
_cell.length_a   1.000
_cell.length_b   1.000
_cell.length_c   1.000
_cell.angle_alpha   90.00
_cell.angle_beta   90.00
_cell.angle_gamma   90.00
#
_symmetry.space_group_name_H-M   'P 1'
#
loop_
_entity.id
_entity.type
_entity.pdbx_description
1 polymer ?
#
loop_
_entity_poly.entity_id
_entity_poly.type
_entity_poly.pdbx_seq_one_letter_code
_entity_poly.pdbx_strand_id
1 'polypeptide(L)'
;MAPRAVAVLAALAVLAFAAPARADAIDGAWCLASTGRMVIDGPAIQTPGGARITGDYSRHAFRYIVPAGEPGAGSEVHMILLGEEAVQVQVGAGPARTWHRCGPDVS
;
A
#
# COMPACT_ATOMS: atom_id res chain seq x y z
N MET A 1 7.99 -9.91 47.69
CA MET A 1 8.01 -8.88 46.63
C MET A 1 8.47 -9.53 45.34
N ALA A 2 7.58 -9.82 44.38
CA ALA A 2 8.01 -10.21 43.01
C ALA A 2 6.88 -10.42 41.97
N PRO A 3 5.65 -10.91 42.28
CA PRO A 3 4.75 -11.38 41.20
C PRO A 3 4.17 -10.22 40.38
N ARG A 4 3.99 -9.05 41.00
CA ARG A 4 3.52 -7.83 40.32
C ARG A 4 4.56 -7.28 39.34
N ALA A 5 5.84 -7.35 39.70
CA ALA A 5 6.94 -6.87 38.84
C ALA A 5 7.10 -7.76 37.60
N VAL A 6 6.99 -9.07 37.76
CA VAL A 6 7.05 -10.03 36.66
C VAL A 6 5.86 -9.87 35.71
N ALA A 7 4.64 -9.68 36.24
CA ALA A 7 3.46 -9.46 35.42
C ALA A 7 3.53 -8.15 34.60
N VAL A 8 4.07 -7.08 35.19
CA VAL A 8 4.26 -5.80 34.50
C VAL A 8 5.31 -5.92 33.39
N LEU A 9 6.43 -6.60 33.64
CA LEU A 9 7.45 -6.85 32.62
C LEU A 9 6.93 -7.70 31.47
N ALA A 10 6.13 -8.73 31.75
CA ALA A 10 5.51 -9.57 30.72
C ALA A 10 4.53 -8.77 29.85
N ALA A 11 3.70 -7.90 30.43
CA ALA A 11 2.77 -7.07 29.69
C ALA A 11 3.50 -6.04 28.79
N LEU A 12 4.59 -5.43 29.28
CA LEU A 12 5.42 -4.51 28.50
C LEU A 12 6.12 -5.22 27.32
N ALA A 13 6.58 -6.46 27.53
CA ALA A 13 7.18 -7.25 26.46
C ALA A 13 6.18 -7.54 25.33
N VAL A 14 4.91 -7.86 25.64
CA VAL A 14 3.87 -8.11 24.62
C VAL A 14 3.57 -6.86 23.79
N LEU A 15 3.51 -5.68 24.41
CA LEU A 15 3.27 -4.42 23.70
C LEU A 15 4.40 -4.06 22.72
N ALA A 16 5.64 -4.52 22.98
CA ALA A 16 6.78 -4.29 22.09
C ALA A 16 6.71 -5.09 20.77
N PHE A 17 5.85 -6.12 20.68
CA PHE A 17 5.65 -6.93 19.48
C PHE A 17 4.35 -6.60 18.73
N ALA A 18 3.62 -5.56 19.13
CA ALA A 18 2.43 -5.13 18.40
C ALA A 18 2.84 -4.54 17.05
N ALA A 19 2.61 -5.29 15.96
CA ALA A 19 2.68 -4.75 14.62
C ALA A 19 1.51 -3.76 14.42
N PRO A 20 1.72 -2.64 13.71
CA PRO A 20 0.61 -1.77 13.33
C PRO A 20 -0.38 -2.59 12.51
N ALA A 21 -1.60 -2.78 13.01
CA ALA A 21 -2.67 -3.35 12.24
C ALA A 21 -2.94 -2.40 11.07
N ARG A 22 -2.60 -2.80 9.85
CA ARG A 22 -3.03 -2.07 8.67
C ARG A 22 -4.50 -2.36 8.51
N ALA A 23 -5.35 -1.44 8.99
CA ALA A 23 -6.77 -1.47 8.68
C ALA A 23 -6.93 -1.71 7.18
N ASP A 24 -7.91 -2.53 6.80
CA ASP A 24 -8.26 -2.92 5.43
C ASP A 24 -8.48 -1.68 4.54
N ALA A 25 -7.36 -1.15 4.05
CA ALA A 25 -7.20 0.14 3.41
C ALA A 25 -6.08 0.05 2.36
N ILE A 26 -6.40 0.56 1.16
CA ILE A 26 -5.51 0.55 -0.01
C ILE A 26 -4.37 1.57 0.13
N ASP A 27 -4.44 2.45 1.10
CA ASP A 27 -3.42 3.42 1.46
C ASP A 27 -2.06 2.77 1.77
N GLY A 28 -1.00 3.50 1.46
CA GLY A 28 0.38 3.12 1.69
C GLY A 28 1.18 2.90 0.41
N ALA A 29 2.40 2.41 0.61
CA ALA A 29 3.36 2.16 -0.46
C ALA A 29 3.24 0.72 -0.99
N TRP A 30 3.17 0.61 -2.31
CA TRP A 30 3.06 -0.64 -3.05
C TRP A 30 4.25 -0.79 -4.00
N CYS A 31 4.82 -1.98 -4.02
CA CYS A 31 6.00 -2.32 -4.78
C CYS A 31 5.70 -3.52 -5.69
N LEU A 32 6.20 -3.45 -6.91
CA LEU A 32 6.16 -4.55 -7.86
C LEU A 32 7.54 -4.79 -8.43
N ALA A 33 8.31 -5.64 -7.75
CA ALA A 33 9.67 -6.05 -8.10
C ALA A 33 10.46 -4.93 -8.82
N SER A 34 11.25 -5.26 -9.84
CA SER A 34 12.07 -4.33 -10.64
C SER A 34 11.30 -3.27 -11.44
N THR A 35 9.96 -3.19 -11.32
CA THR A 35 9.12 -2.40 -12.23
C THR A 35 8.50 -1.13 -11.62
N GLY A 36 8.55 -0.94 -10.30
CA GLY A 36 8.25 0.36 -9.71
C GLY A 36 7.68 0.35 -8.29
N ARG A 37 7.52 1.55 -7.76
CA ARG A 37 6.87 1.87 -6.48
C ARG A 37 5.78 2.90 -6.73
N MET A 38 4.64 2.72 -6.09
CA MET A 38 3.58 3.73 -6.03
C MET A 38 3.17 3.95 -4.56
N VAL A 39 2.59 5.11 -4.28
CA VAL A 39 2.13 5.46 -2.92
C VAL A 39 0.72 6.05 -3.02
N ILE A 40 -0.22 5.52 -2.24
CA ILE A 40 -1.59 6.03 -2.12
C ILE A 40 -1.77 6.65 -0.73
N ASP A 41 -2.35 7.85 -0.69
CA ASP A 41 -2.73 8.57 0.53
C ASP A 41 -4.09 9.25 0.30
N GLY A 42 -5.16 8.56 0.72
CA GLY A 42 -6.52 8.89 0.35
C GLY A 42 -6.68 9.00 -1.17
N PRO A 43 -7.28 10.08 -1.70
CA PRO A 43 -7.44 10.29 -3.14
C PRO A 43 -6.13 10.67 -3.85
N ALA A 44 -5.03 10.93 -3.13
CA ALA A 44 -3.76 11.27 -3.73
C ALA A 44 -2.94 10.01 -4.05
N ILE A 45 -2.25 10.03 -5.19
CA ILE A 45 -1.34 8.96 -5.59
C ILE A 45 -0.04 9.54 -6.14
N GLN A 46 1.08 8.94 -5.75
CA GLN A 46 2.33 9.02 -6.50
C GLN A 46 2.42 7.79 -7.41
N THR A 47 2.37 8.02 -8.72
CA THR A 47 2.42 6.97 -9.75
C THR A 47 3.81 6.31 -9.81
N PRO A 48 3.94 5.14 -10.46
CA PRO A 48 5.25 4.53 -10.71
C PRO A 48 6.22 5.42 -11.51
N GLY A 49 5.72 6.30 -12.38
CA GLY A 49 6.54 7.29 -13.08
C GLY A 49 6.90 8.53 -12.25
N GLY A 50 6.41 8.62 -11.01
CA GLY A 50 6.75 9.66 -10.04
C GLY A 50 5.81 10.88 -10.04
N ALA A 51 4.84 10.95 -10.95
CA ALA A 51 3.84 12.01 -10.96
C ALA A 51 2.97 11.94 -9.70
N ARG A 52 2.57 13.11 -9.19
CA ARG A 52 1.60 13.24 -8.10
C ARG A 52 0.29 13.74 -8.67
N ILE A 53 -0.74 12.92 -8.56
CA ILE A 53 -2.07 13.20 -9.10
C ILE A 53 -3.15 12.78 -8.09
N THR A 54 -4.41 12.96 -8.46
CA THR A 54 -5.56 12.45 -7.71
C THR A 54 -6.33 11.41 -8.53
N GLY A 55 -7.09 10.57 -7.84
CA GLY A 55 -7.93 9.55 -8.45
C GLY A 55 -9.24 9.32 -7.69
N ASP A 56 -10.06 8.43 -8.20
CA ASP A 56 -11.25 7.93 -7.51
C ASP A 56 -10.81 6.92 -6.45
N TYR A 57 -11.15 7.19 -5.21
CA TYR A 57 -10.66 6.48 -4.04
C TYR A 57 -11.79 5.89 -3.22
N SER A 58 -11.57 4.66 -2.78
CA SER A 58 -12.26 4.05 -1.65
C SER A 58 -11.24 3.27 -0.82
N ARG A 59 -11.64 2.82 0.37
CA ARG A 59 -10.78 1.97 1.21
C ARG A 59 -10.27 0.70 0.52
N HIS A 60 -10.96 0.14 -0.48
CA HIS A 60 -10.56 -1.12 -1.12
C HIS A 60 -10.21 -1.00 -2.61
N ALA A 61 -10.31 0.19 -3.19
CA ALA A 61 -10.13 0.36 -4.61
C ALA A 61 -9.65 1.77 -4.95
N PHE A 62 -8.88 1.87 -6.02
CA PHE A 62 -8.40 3.13 -6.55
C PHE A 62 -8.47 3.13 -8.07
N ARG A 63 -8.82 4.26 -8.68
CA ARG A 63 -8.80 4.43 -10.13
C ARG A 63 -8.18 5.77 -10.52
N TYR A 64 -7.37 5.76 -11.56
CA TYR A 64 -6.82 6.99 -12.15
C TYR A 64 -6.50 6.81 -13.62
N ILE A 65 -6.31 7.91 -14.33
CA ILE A 65 -5.79 7.91 -15.71
C ILE A 65 -4.28 8.11 -15.67
N VAL A 66 -3.52 7.24 -16.34
CA VAL A 66 -2.07 7.37 -16.45
C VAL A 66 -1.72 8.74 -17.04
N PRO A 67 -0.91 9.56 -16.36
CA PRO A 67 -0.61 10.92 -16.81
C PRO A 67 0.24 10.90 -18.09
N ALA A 68 0.23 12.02 -18.82
CA ALA A 68 1.08 12.20 -19.97
C ALA A 68 2.56 12.06 -19.58
N GLY A 69 3.36 11.39 -20.42
CA GLY A 69 4.79 11.16 -20.18
C GLY A 69 5.12 9.85 -19.45
N GLU A 70 4.13 9.08 -19.03
CA GLU A 70 4.32 7.74 -18.45
C GLU A 70 3.93 6.61 -19.42
N PRO A 71 4.51 5.40 -19.30
CA PRO A 71 4.10 4.23 -20.07
C PRO A 71 2.61 3.94 -19.89
N GLY A 72 1.85 3.90 -20.99
CA GLY A 72 0.41 3.68 -20.96
C GLY A 72 -0.44 4.94 -20.75
N ALA A 73 0.13 6.14 -20.91
CA ALA A 73 -0.57 7.43 -20.84
C ALA A 73 -1.97 7.40 -21.47
N GLY A 74 -2.96 7.96 -20.76
CA GLY A 74 -4.35 7.98 -21.16
C GLY A 74 -5.15 6.70 -20.86
N SER A 75 -4.49 5.60 -20.48
CA SER A 75 -5.19 4.40 -20.01
C SER A 75 -5.72 4.58 -18.59
N GLU A 76 -6.88 4.01 -18.30
CA GLU A 76 -7.36 3.89 -16.92
C GLU A 76 -6.60 2.78 -16.20
N VAL A 77 -6.15 3.06 -14.98
CA VAL A 77 -5.63 2.08 -14.04
C VAL A 77 -6.74 1.78 -13.05
N HIS A 78 -7.08 0.51 -12.89
CA HIS A 78 -8.00 0.03 -11.86
C HIS A 78 -7.24 -0.83 -10.86
N MET A 79 -7.43 -0.51 -9.58
CA MET A 79 -6.76 -1.17 -8.47
C MET A 79 -7.78 -1.71 -7.49
N ILE A 80 -7.60 -2.96 -7.05
CA ILE A 80 -8.44 -3.61 -6.04
C ILE A 80 -7.54 -4.20 -4.96
N LEU A 81 -7.80 -3.84 -3.72
CA LEU A 81 -7.12 -4.37 -2.55
C LEU A 81 -7.51 -5.85 -2.34
N LEU A 82 -6.52 -6.71 -2.16
CA LEU A 82 -6.67 -8.15 -1.93
C LEU A 82 -6.14 -8.48 -0.53
N GLY A 83 -7.00 -8.28 0.48
CA GLY A 83 -6.61 -8.40 1.89
C GLY A 83 -5.66 -7.26 2.30
N GLU A 84 -4.79 -7.50 3.27
CA GLU A 84 -3.96 -6.42 3.81
C GLU A 84 -2.69 -6.17 3.00
N GLU A 85 -2.13 -7.18 2.33
CA GLU A 85 -0.74 -7.18 1.85
C GLU A 85 -0.56 -7.18 0.33
N ALA A 86 -1.66 -7.18 -0.43
CA ALA A 86 -1.62 -7.22 -1.89
C ALA A 86 -2.66 -6.31 -2.52
N VAL A 87 -2.31 -5.70 -3.66
CA VAL A 87 -3.25 -4.99 -4.52
C VAL A 87 -3.13 -5.52 -5.94
N GLN A 88 -4.26 -5.83 -6.56
CA GLN A 88 -4.32 -6.17 -7.97
C GLN A 88 -4.43 -4.89 -8.78
N VAL A 89 -3.54 -4.71 -9.75
CA VAL A 89 -3.47 -3.52 -10.61
C VAL A 89 -3.64 -3.95 -12.06
N GLN A 90 -4.61 -3.34 -12.72
CA GLN A 90 -4.87 -3.54 -14.14
C GLN A 90 -4.77 -2.19 -14.87
N VAL A 91 -4.06 -2.17 -16.00
CA VAL A 91 -3.92 -0.98 -16.86
C VAL A 91 -4.69 -1.23 -18.16
N GLY A 92 -5.74 -0.45 -18.41
CA GLY A 92 -6.65 -0.63 -19.53
C GLY A 92 -7.22 -2.06 -19.60
N ALA A 93 -7.20 -2.66 -20.79
CA ALA A 93 -7.58 -4.05 -21.00
C ALA A 93 -6.41 -5.05 -20.83
N GLY A 94 -5.27 -4.60 -20.28
CA GLY A 94 -4.10 -5.44 -20.07
C GLY A 94 -4.29 -6.47 -18.95
N PRO A 95 -3.32 -7.39 -18.76
CA PRO A 95 -3.37 -8.35 -17.68
C PRO A 95 -3.24 -7.68 -16.31
N ALA A 96 -4.00 -8.18 -15.34
CA ALA A 96 -3.88 -7.76 -13.96
C ALA A 96 -2.57 -8.27 -13.33
N ARG A 97 -1.87 -7.41 -12.60
CA ARG A 97 -0.62 -7.72 -11.89
C ARG A 97 -0.80 -7.50 -10.39
N THR A 98 -0.28 -8.41 -9.58
CA THR A 98 -0.31 -8.28 -8.12
C THR A 98 0.89 -7.51 -7.63
N TRP A 99 0.66 -6.38 -6.98
CA TRP A 99 1.65 -5.60 -6.24
C TRP A 99 1.55 -5.96 -4.77
N HIS A 100 2.67 -5.89 -4.06
CA HIS A 100 2.72 -6.15 -2.63
C HIS A 100 3.07 -4.88 -1.88
N ARG A 101 2.77 -4.84 -0.58
CA ARG A 101 3.31 -3.75 0.23
C ARG A 101 4.82 -3.71 0.12
N CYS A 102 5.36 -2.50 0.04
CA CYS A 102 6.80 -2.34 0.09
C CYS A 102 7.32 -2.87 1.43
N GLY A 103 8.51 -3.47 1.42
CA GLY A 103 9.21 -3.84 2.64
C GLY A 103 9.47 -2.63 3.55
N PRO A 104 9.86 -2.86 4.82
CA PRO A 104 10.19 -1.78 5.73
C PRO A 104 11.30 -0.90 5.13
N ASP A 105 11.18 0.42 5.30
CA ASP A 105 12.25 1.35 4.92
C ASP A 105 13.48 1.01 5.78
N VAL A 106 14.47 0.36 5.18
CA VAL A 106 15.77 0.12 5.84
C VAL A 106 16.57 1.43 5.76
N SER A 107 16.87 2.01 6.93
CA SER A 107 17.72 3.20 7.06
C SER A 107 19.20 2.83 7.03
#